data_AF-A0A8X8YZB6-F1
#
_entry.id   AF-A0A8X8YZB6-F1
#
_cell.length_a   1.000
_cell.length_b   1.000
_cell.length_c   1.000
_cell.angle_alpha   90.00
_cell.angle_beta   90.00
_cell.angle_gamma   90.00
#
_symmetry.space_group_name_H-M   'P 1'
#
loop_
_entity.id
_entity.type
_entity.pdbx_description
1 polymer ?
#
loop_
_entity_poly.entity_id
_entity_poly.type
_entity_poly.pdbx_seq_one_letter_code
_entity_poly.pdbx_strand_id
1 'polypeptide(L)' 'MLMQLIATKSAIHKVCLAELYEHEQNLELAIVYFEKAVDLFQSEEVSTSANQCKQKVAQYAAQLEQ' A
#
# COMPACT_ATOMS: atom_id res chain seq x y z
N MET A 1 -11.95 -14.70 12.33
CA MET A 1 -10.52 -14.64 12.72
C MET A 1 -9.59 -15.18 11.63
N LEU A 2 -9.77 -16.40 11.10
CA LEU A 2 -8.90 -16.95 10.04
C LEU A 2 -8.95 -16.16 8.71
N MET A 3 -10.14 -15.67 8.32
CA MET A 3 -10.34 -14.87 7.11
C MET A 3 -9.62 -13.51 7.17
N GLN A 4 -9.62 -12.86 8.34
CA GLN A 4 -8.92 -11.59 8.56
C GLN A 4 -7.39 -11.73 8.51
N LEU A 5 -6.85 -12.83 9.02
CA LEU A 5 -5.41 -13.11 8.95
C LEU A 5 -4.92 -13.31 7.51
N ILE A 6 -5.74 -13.92 6.64
CA ILE A 6 -5.41 -14.12 5.22
C ILE A 6 -5.48 -12.78 4.46
N ALA A 7 -6.52 -11.98 4.70
CA ALA A 7 -6.70 -10.68 4.05
C ALA A 7 -5.56 -9.70 4.41
N THR A 8 -5.20 -9.62 5.70
CA THR A 8 -4.08 -8.79 6.16
C THR A 8 -2.73 -9.27 5.62
N LYS A 9 -2.48 -10.59 5.56
CA LYS A 9 -1.27 -11.14 4.93
C LYS A 9 -1.20 -10.81 3.44
N SER A 10 -2.33 -10.82 2.73
CA SER A 10 -2.39 -10.38 1.33
C SER A 10 -2.12 -8.88 1.18
N ALA A 11 -2.62 -8.04 2.10
CA ALA A 11 -2.37 -6.59 2.08
C ALA A 11 -0.89 -6.27 2.32
N ILE A 12 -0.26 -6.95 3.29
CA ILE A 12 1.18 -6.83 3.55
C ILE A 12 2.02 -7.24 2.33
N HIS A 13 1.61 -8.30 1.61
CA HIS A 13 2.30 -8.72 0.39
C HIS A 13 2.30 -7.62 -0.69
N LYS A 14 1.21 -6.85 -0.80
CA LYS A 14 1.12 -5.72 -1.74
C LYS A 14 2.00 -4.56 -1.34
N VAL A 15 2.12 -4.27 -0.04
CA VAL A 15 3.06 -3.27 0.48
C VAL A 15 4.50 -3.65 0.13
N CYS A 16 4.89 -4.91 0.35
CA CYS A 16 6.24 -5.38 0.04
C CYS A 16 6.57 -5.28 -1.46
N LEU A 17 5.59 -5.57 -2.34
CA LEU A 17 5.73 -5.32 -3.77
C LEU A 17 5.89 -3.83 -4.09
N ALA A 18 5.10 -2.97 -3.46
CA ALA A 18 5.19 -1.53 -3.66
C ALA A 18 6.55 -0.97 -3.23
N GLU A 19 7.12 -1.48 -2.14
CA GLU A 19 8.48 -1.13 -1.68
C GLU A 19 9.59 -1.65 -2.62
N LEU A 20 9.36 -2.79 -3.28
CA LEU A 20 10.24 -3.27 -4.35
C LEU A 20 10.21 -2.31 -5.55
N TYR A 21 9.03 -1.89 -5.98
CA TYR A 21 8.88 -0.93 -7.07
C TYR A 21 9.41 0.46 -6.72
N GLU A 22 9.37 0.87 -5.46
CA GLU A 22 10.07 2.06 -4.96
C GLU A 22 11.58 1.97 -5.24
N HIS A 23 12.20 0.84 -4.93
CA HIS A 23 13.64 0.62 -5.17
C HIS A 23 13.97 0.56 -6.67
N GLU A 24 13.05 0.09 -7.52
CA GLU A 24 13.21 0.12 -8.98
C GLU A 24 12.92 1.50 -9.59
N GLN A 25 12.66 2.53 -8.79
CA GLN A 25 12.22 3.87 -9.19
C GLN A 25 10.91 3.89 -10.00
N ASN A 26 10.10 2.84 -9.88
CA ASN A 26 8.79 2.74 -10.49
C ASN A 26 7.71 3.25 -9.52
N LEU A 27 7.73 4.56 -9.25
CA LEU A 27 6.83 5.20 -8.30
C LEU A 27 5.35 5.08 -8.71
N GLU A 28 5.05 5.11 -10.01
CA GLU A 28 3.69 4.97 -10.54
C GLU A 28 3.09 3.61 -10.14
N LEU A 29 3.88 2.55 -10.29
CA LEU A 29 3.45 1.21 -9.96
C LEU A 29 3.38 1.01 -8.44
N ALA A 30 4.34 1.57 -7.69
CA ALA A 30 4.33 1.55 -6.23
C ALA A 30 3.02 2.17 -5.67
N ILE A 31 2.59 3.31 -6.20
CA ILE A 31 1.33 3.97 -5.82
C ILE A 31 0.14 3.04 -6.03
N VAL A 32 0.02 2.43 -7.21
CA VAL A 32 -1.10 1.51 -7.53
C VAL A 32 -1.16 0.33 -6.55
N TYR A 33 -0.01 -0.22 -6.16
CA TYR A 33 0.02 -1.32 -5.18
C TYR A 33 -0.29 -0.85 -3.75
N PHE A 34 0.17 0.33 -3.35
CA PHE A 34 -0.19 0.92 -2.06
C PHE A 34 -1.68 1.23 -1.97
N GLU A 35 -2.30 1.79 -3.02
CA GLU A 35 -3.75 2.05 -3.04
C GLU A 35 -4.56 0.75 -2.92
N LYS A 36 -4.13 -0.31 -3.61
CA LYS A 36 -4.76 -1.64 -3.46
C LYS A 36 -4.60 -2.20 -2.04
N ALA A 37 -3.48 -1.92 -1.37
CA ALA A 37 -3.28 -2.31 0.02
C ALA A 37 -4.16 -1.50 0.98
N VAL A 38 -4.33 -0.20 0.71
CA VAL A 38 -5.22 0.70 1.47
C VAL A 38 -6.65 0.19 1.46
N ASP A 39 -7.18 -0.18 0.30
CA ASP A 39 -8.55 -0.67 0.16
C ASP A 39 -8.81 -1.91 1.05
N LEU A 40 -7.85 -2.85 1.04
CA LEU A 40 -7.87 -4.04 1.89
C LEU A 40 -7.75 -3.71 3.39
N PHE A 41 -6.85 -2.81 3.78
CA PHE A 41 -6.68 -2.42 5.17
C PHE A 41 -7.89 -1.65 5.71
N GLN A 42 -8.55 -0.83 4.88
CA GLN A 42 -9.78 -0.14 5.27
C GLN A 42 -10.94 -1.11 5.43
N SER A 43 -11.06 -2.12 4.56
CA SER A 43 -12.08 -3.17 4.68
C SER A 43 -11.94 -3.99 5.96
N GLU A 44 -10.72 -4.15 6.46
CA GLU A 44 -10.43 -4.92 7.69
C GLU A 44 -10.40 -4.02 8.95
N GLU A 45 -10.82 -2.76 8.85
CA GLU A 45 -10.78 -1.74 9.92
C GLU A 45 -9.36 -1.46 10.46
N VAL A 46 -8.33 -1.84 9.71
CA VAL A 46 -6.91 -1.61 10.03
C VAL A 46 -6.50 -0.21 9.56
N SER A 47 -7.06 0.81 10.22
CA SER A 47 -6.87 2.22 9.84
C SER A 47 -5.41 2.68 9.94
N THR A 48 -4.63 2.21 10.92
CA THR A 48 -3.22 2.59 11.08
C THR A 48 -2.36 2.20 9.88
N SER A 49 -2.50 0.98 9.35
CA SER A 49 -1.76 0.53 8.17
C SER A 49 -2.25 1.21 6.90
N ALA A 50 -3.57 1.40 6.77
CA ALA A 50 -4.14 2.16 5.65
C ALA A 50 -3.60 3.59 5.62
N ASN A 51 -3.55 4.27 6.76
CA ASN A 51 -3.07 5.66 6.85
C ASN A 51 -1.59 5.79 6.51
N GLN A 52 -0.76 4.82 6.92
CA GLN A 52 0.66 4.78 6.52
C GLN A 52 0.81 4.61 5.01
N CYS A 53 0.05 3.72 4.39
CA CYS A 53 0.07 3.51 2.94
C CYS A 53 -0.40 4.76 2.19
N LYS A 54 -1.46 5.44 2.67
CA LYS A 54 -1.95 6.71 2.09
C LYS A 54 -0.90 7.81 2.13
N GLN A 55 -0.16 7.94 3.24
CA GLN A 55 0.93 8.92 3.32
C GLN A 55 2.00 8.65 2.26
N LYS A 56 2.41 7.39 2.11
CA LYS A 56 3.36 6.98 1.07
C LYS A 56 2.84 7.28 -0.34
N VAL A 57 1.58 6.94 -0.66
CA VAL A 57 0.95 7.29 -1.95
C VAL A 57 1.04 8.79 -2.22
N ALA A 58 0.65 9.63 -1.27
CA ALA A 58 0.71 11.08 -1.43
C ALA A 58 2.15 11.58 -1.62
N GLN A 59 3.12 11.01 -0.89
CA GLN A 59 4.54 11.35 -1.04
C GLN A 59 5.08 10.99 -2.43
N TYR A 60 4.73 9.83 -2.96
CA TYR A 60 5.21 9.40 -4.28
C TYR A 60 4.49 10.12 -5.42
N ALA A 61 3.19 10.38 -5.29
CA ALA A 61 2.42 11.16 -6.26
C ALA A 61 3.02 12.57 -6.38
N ALA A 62 3.31 13.22 -5.24
CA ALA A 62 3.96 14.52 -5.22
C ALA A 62 5.37 14.50 -5.84
N GLN A 63 6.13 13.40 -5.69
CA GLN A 63 7.46 13.25 -6.32
C GLN A 63 7.38 13.02 -7.84
N LEU A 64 6.33 12.39 -8.34
CA LEU A 64 6.11 12.19 -9.79
C LEU A 64 5.66 13.46 -10.51
N GLU A 65 4.98 14.37 -9.80
CA GLU A 65 4.51 15.64 -10.35
C GLU A 65 5.56 16.76 -10.34
N GLN A 66 6.72 16.57 -9.68
CA GLN A 66 7.84 17.53 -9.63
C GLN A 66 8.82 17.37 -10.79
#